data_AF-E9HTU2-F1
#
_entry.id   AF-E9HTU2-F1
#
_cell.length_a   1.000
_cell.length_b   1.000
_cell.length_c   1.000
_cell.angle_alpha   90.00
_cell.angle_beta   90.00
_cell.angle_gamma   90.00
#
_symmetry.space_group_name_H-M   'P 1'
#
loop_
_entity.id
_entity.type
_entity.pdbx_description
1 polymer ?
#
loop_
_entity_poly.entity_id
_entity_poly.type
_entity_poly.pdbx_seq_one_letter_code
_entity_poly.pdbx_strand_id
1 'polypeptide(L)'
;NAKVGPNRWRFLIQSLQDLNDNLKKIGSCLFLLKESPTEMFKKYFKEWNIKKLTFEVEIEPYAKTQDEEIKKLADHHSVPVVVKVSHTIYDL
;
A
#
# COMPACT_ATOMS: atom_id res chain seq x y z
N ASN A 1 -16.91 7.95 0.24
CA ASN A 1 -16.94 7.67 -1.21
C ASN A 1 -16.66 8.93 -2.01
N ALA A 2 -15.39 9.17 -2.36
CA ALA A 2 -15.05 10.19 -3.34
C ALA A 2 -15.56 9.75 -4.72
N LYS A 3 -16.24 10.65 -5.45
CA LYS A 3 -16.65 10.37 -6.83
C LYS A 3 -15.42 10.44 -7.73
N VAL A 4 -15.05 9.32 -8.34
CA VAL A 4 -13.88 9.24 -9.24
C VAL A 4 -14.35 9.15 -10.68
N GLY A 5 -13.99 10.15 -11.49
CA GLY A 5 -14.36 10.20 -12.90
C GLY A 5 -13.60 9.19 -13.77
N PRO A 6 -14.10 8.89 -14.98
CA PRO A 6 -13.52 7.86 -15.87
C PRO A 6 -12.09 8.16 -16.30
N ASN A 7 -11.71 9.43 -16.47
CA ASN A 7 -10.33 9.79 -16.82
C ASN A 7 -9.33 9.44 -15.71
N ARG A 8 -9.71 9.65 -14.43
CA ARG A 8 -8.85 9.30 -13.29
C ARG A 8 -8.73 7.79 -13.13
N TRP A 9 -9.80 7.04 -13.39
CA TRP A 9 -9.76 5.58 -13.45
C TRP A 9 -8.83 5.07 -14.57
N ARG A 10 -8.95 5.63 -15.78
CA ARG A 10 -8.05 5.27 -16.90
C ARG A 10 -6.59 5.52 -16.54
N PHE A 11 -6.28 6.68 -15.97
CA PHE A 11 -4.93 7.00 -15.51
C PHE A 11 -4.43 5.98 -14.48
N LEU A 12 -5.20 5.69 -13.44
CA LEU A 12 -4.82 4.72 -12.40
C LEU A 12 -4.53 3.34 -13.00
N ILE A 13 -5.39 2.82 -13.87
CA ILE A 13 -5.21 1.51 -14.49
C ILE A 13 -3.93 1.48 -15.34
N GLN A 14 -3.68 2.52 -16.14
CA GLN A 14 -2.47 2.63 -16.95
C GLN A 14 -1.21 2.73 -16.08
N SER A 15 -1.24 3.47 -14.98
CA SER A 15 -0.11 3.56 -14.04
C SER A 15 0.17 2.23 -13.33
N LEU A 16 -0.87 1.46 -12.96
CA LEU A 16 -0.69 0.13 -12.36
C LEU A 16 -0.14 -0.88 -13.37
N GLN A 17 -0.52 -0.77 -14.64
CA GLN A 17 0.04 -1.59 -15.73
C GLN A 17 1.54 -1.29 -15.92
N ASP A 18 1.90 -0.01 -16.03
CA ASP A 18 3.30 0.41 -16.17
C ASP A 18 4.15 -0.01 -14.96
N LEU A 19 3.63 0.15 -13.74
CA LEU A 19 4.30 -0.33 -12.52
C LEU A 19 4.55 -1.84 -12.55
N ASN A 20 3.54 -2.64 -12.93
CA ASN A 20 3.70 -4.09 -13.04
C ASN A 20 4.74 -4.47 -14.10
N ASP A 21 4.75 -3.80 -15.25
CA ASP A 21 5.71 -4.08 -16.31
C ASP A 21 7.14 -3.69 -15.90
N ASN A 22 7.31 -2.62 -15.11
CA ASN A 22 8.60 -2.26 -14.51
C ASN A 22 9.05 -3.26 -13.43
N LEU A 23 8.14 -3.77 -12.59
CA LEU A 23 8.45 -4.82 -11.62
C LEU A 23 8.88 -6.14 -12.27
N LYS A 24 8.25 -6.51 -13.39
CA LYS A 24 8.66 -7.70 -14.17
C LYS A 24 10.11 -7.63 -14.66
N LYS A 25 10.61 -6.44 -15.00
CA LYS A 25 12.00 -6.24 -15.44
C LYS A 25 13.03 -6.62 -14.37
N ILE A 26 12.65 -6.57 -13.10
CA ILE A 26 13.50 -6.96 -11.96
C ILE A 26 13.09 -8.32 -11.36
N GLY A 27 12.34 -9.14 -12.11
CA GLY A 27 11.91 -10.46 -11.67
C GLY A 27 10.79 -10.46 -10.62
N SER A 28 10.08 -9.34 -10.45
CA SER A 28 8.95 -9.18 -9.54
C SER A 28 7.63 -9.04 -10.31
N CYS A 29 6.51 -8.82 -9.60
CA CYS A 29 5.23 -8.47 -10.19
C CYS A 29 4.36 -7.70 -9.19
N LEU A 30 3.35 -7.00 -9.72
CA LEU A 30 2.36 -6.29 -8.91
C LEU A 30 1.21 -7.21 -8.54
N PHE A 31 0.89 -7.29 -7.24
CA PHE A 31 -0.29 -7.99 -6.74
C PHE A 31 -1.42 -6.98 -6.48
N LEU A 32 -2.58 -7.20 -7.13
CA LEU A 32 -3.79 -6.41 -6.91
C LEU A 32 -4.76 -7.18 -6.00
N LEU A 33 -4.81 -6.79 -4.73
CA LEU A 33 -5.69 -7.34 -3.71
C LEU A 33 -6.96 -6.47 -3.63
N LYS A 34 -8.14 -7.10 -3.56
CA LYS A 34 -9.44 -6.40 -3.69
C LYS A 34 -10.17 -6.24 -2.36
N GLU A 35 -9.64 -6.88 -1.32
CA GLU A 35 -10.13 -6.79 0.05
C GLU A 35 -9.79 -5.42 0.68
N SER A 36 -10.47 -5.05 1.76
CA SER A 36 -10.08 -3.87 2.53
C SER A 36 -8.70 -4.08 3.17
N PRO A 37 -7.93 -3.02 3.45
CA PRO A 37 -6.58 -3.15 3.99
C PRO A 37 -6.52 -4.01 5.27
N THR A 38 -7.46 -3.81 6.19
CA THR A 38 -7.52 -4.56 7.45
C THR A 38 -7.73 -6.06 7.22
N GLU A 39 -8.65 -6.44 6.34
CA GLU A 39 -8.93 -7.85 6.05
C GLU A 39 -7.80 -8.50 5.24
N MET A 40 -7.24 -7.75 4.29
CA MET A 40 -6.09 -8.15 3.50
C MET A 40 -4.87 -8.43 4.38
N PHE A 41 -4.47 -7.49 5.24
CA PHE A 41 -3.27 -7.64 6.07
C PHE A 41 -3.41 -8.74 7.13
N LYS A 42 -4.57 -8.87 7.78
CA LYS A 42 -4.86 -9.98 8.72
C LYS A 42 -4.60 -11.34 8.08
N LYS A 43 -5.06 -11.51 6.84
CA LYS A 43 -4.92 -12.75 6.07
C LYS A 43 -3.47 -12.97 5.64
N TYR A 44 -2.89 -12.01 4.93
CA TYR A 44 -1.62 -12.23 4.23
C TYR A 44 -0.39 -12.16 5.12
N PHE A 45 -0.42 -11.49 6.27
CA PHE A 45 0.69 -11.57 7.22
C PHE A 45 0.98 -13.02 7.64
N LYS A 46 -0.07 -13.81 7.84
CA LYS A 46 0.06 -15.23 8.18
C LYS A 46 0.30 -16.10 6.95
N GLU A 47 -0.54 -15.98 5.92
CA GLU A 47 -0.48 -16.85 4.74
C GLU A 47 0.85 -16.74 4.00
N TRP A 48 1.41 -15.54 3.89
CA TRP A 48 2.68 -15.30 3.19
C TRP A 48 3.88 -15.26 4.12
N ASN A 49 3.68 -15.48 5.42
CA ASN A 49 4.73 -15.42 6.44
C ASN A 49 5.56 -14.12 6.34
N ILE A 50 4.86 -12.98 6.25
CA ILE A 50 5.49 -11.67 6.01
C ILE A 50 6.44 -11.33 7.14
N LYS A 51 7.62 -10.82 6.78
CA LYS A 51 8.69 -10.44 7.73
C LYS A 51 8.95 -8.95 7.80
N LYS A 52 8.39 -8.17 6.88
CA LYS A 52 8.53 -6.72 6.83
C LYS A 52 7.45 -6.13 5.95
N LEU A 53 6.90 -5.01 6.39
CA LEU A 53 6.02 -4.16 5.59
C LEU A 53 6.68 -2.81 5.38
N THR A 54 6.62 -2.27 4.16
CA THR A 54 7.15 -0.94 3.84
C THR A 54 6.17 -0.16 2.99
N PHE A 55 6.02 1.14 3.27
CA PHE A 55 5.22 2.05 2.46
C PHE A 55 5.68 3.51 2.64
N GLU A 56 5.21 4.39 1.78
CA GLU A 56 5.49 5.83 1.81
C GLU A 56 4.56 6.55 2.82
N VAL A 57 5.03 7.64 3.44
CA VAL A 57 4.20 8.48 4.31
C VAL A 57 3.13 9.19 3.49
N GLU A 58 1.88 9.08 3.91
CA GLU A 58 0.76 9.85 3.37
C GLU A 58 0.26 10.88 4.39
N ILE A 59 -0.02 12.10 3.93
CA ILE A 59 -0.37 13.24 4.79
C ILE A 59 -1.89 13.48 4.88
N GLU A 60 -2.68 12.89 3.98
CA GLU A 60 -4.13 13.01 3.99
C GLU A 60 -4.75 12.42 5.28
N PRO A 61 -5.73 13.10 5.92
CA PRO A 61 -6.29 12.65 7.20
C PRO A 61 -6.85 11.22 7.19
N TYR A 62 -7.48 10.81 6.08
CA TYR A 62 -8.01 9.45 5.94
C TYR A 62 -6.90 8.40 5.91
N ALA A 63 -5.81 8.68 5.21
CA ALA A 63 -4.67 7.77 5.11
C ALA A 63 -3.93 7.64 6.44
N LYS A 64 -3.79 8.73 7.22
CA LYS A 64 -3.17 8.68 8.55
C LYS A 64 -3.87 7.68 9.48
N THR A 65 -5.20 7.73 9.57
CA THR A 65 -5.96 6.79 10.40
C THR A 65 -5.79 5.35 9.92
N GLN A 66 -5.83 5.13 8.60
CA GLN A 66 -5.62 3.81 8.02
C GLN A 66 -4.21 3.27 8.29
N ASP A 67 -3.17 4.09 8.17
CA ASP A 67 -1.79 3.72 8.45
C ASP A 67 -1.58 3.35 9.93
N GLU A 68 -2.22 4.07 10.85
CA GLU A 68 -2.18 3.74 12.27
C GLU A 68 -2.83 2.39 12.57
N GLU A 69 -3.97 2.08 11.93
CA GLU A 69 -4.61 0.77 12.05
C GLU A 69 -3.73 -0.35 11.49
N ILE A 70 -3.12 -0.14 10.33
CA ILE A 70 -2.21 -1.11 9.70
C ILE A 70 -0.98 -1.34 10.57
N LYS A 71 -0.39 -0.28 11.14
CA LYS A 71 0.77 -0.39 12.05
C LYS A 71 0.44 -1.21 13.30
N LYS A 72 -0.71 -0.96 13.94
CA LYS A 72 -1.17 -1.75 15.10
C LYS A 72 -1.38 -3.22 14.74
N LEU A 73 -1.96 -3.48 13.56
CA LEU A 73 -2.17 -4.84 13.08
C LEU A 73 -0.85 -5.56 12.78
N ALA A 74 0.11 -4.87 12.16
CA ALA A 74 1.43 -5.40 11.89
C ALA A 74 2.20 -5.72 13.19
N ASP A 75 2.12 -4.84 14.19
CA ASP A 75 2.73 -5.04 15.50
C ASP A 75 2.15 -6.28 16.22
N HIS A 76 0.82 -6.45 16.18
CA HIS A 76 0.15 -7.65 16.70
C HIS A 76 0.66 -8.94 16.06
N HIS A 77 1.02 -8.89 14.77
CA HIS A 77 1.59 -10.03 14.03
C HIS A 77 3.13 -10.07 14.05
N SER A 78 3.79 -9.22 14.85
CA SER A 78 5.26 -9.12 14.92
C SER A 78 5.91 -8.85 13.56
N VAL A 79 5.23 -8.08 12.70
CA VAL A 79 5.73 -7.65 11.40
C VAL A 79 6.27 -6.22 11.53
N PRO A 80 7.60 -6.01 11.43
CA PRO A 80 8.16 -4.66 11.49
C PRO A 80 7.72 -3.83 10.28
N VAL A 81 7.29 -2.60 10.56
CA VAL A 81 6.86 -1.61 9.56
C VAL A 81 7.93 -0.54 9.39
N VAL A 82 8.33 -0.27 8.15
CA VAL A 82 9.21 0.85 7.83
C VAL A 82 8.49 1.82 6.90
N VAL A 83 8.30 3.05 7.38
CA VAL A 83 7.66 4.13 6.61
C VAL A 83 8.69 5.20 6.28
N LYS A 84 8.65 5.77 5.06
CA LYS A 84 9.58 6.81 4.60
C LYS A 84 8.85 7.95 3.90
N VAL A 85 9.31 9.18 4.14
CA VAL A 85 8.86 10.36 3.41
C VAL A 85 9.59 10.38 2.07
N SER A 86 8.83 10.31 0.98
CA SER A 86 9.36 10.49 -0.38
C SER A 86 8.40 11.23 -1.32
N HIS A 87 7.16 11.49 -0.89
CA HIS A 87 6.14 12.17 -1.69
C HIS A 87 6.39 13.68 -1.74
N THR A 88 6.85 14.21 -0.61
CA THR A 88 7.19 15.61 -0.42
C THR A 88 8.68 15.76 -0.19
N ILE A 89 9.24 16.91 -0.61
CA ILE A 89 10.66 17.22 -0.42
C ILE A 89 10.99 17.35 1.08
N TYR A 90 10.05 17.87 1.86
CA TYR A 90 10.17 18.05 3.30
C TYR A 90 9.17 17.16 4.04
N ASP A 91 9.51 16.83 5.27
CA ASP A 91 8.60 16.21 6.22
C ASP A 91 7.60 17.26 6.72
N LEU A 92 6.30 17.01 6.55
CA LEU A 92 5.20 17.97 6.77
C LEU A 92 4.33 17.59 7.97
#